data_AF-A0A3P6D1L9-F1
#
_entry.id   AF-A0A3P6D1L9-F1
#
_cell.length_a   1.000
_cell.length_b   1.000
_cell.length_c   1.000
_cell.angle_alpha   90.00
_cell.angle_beta   90.00
_cell.angle_gamma   90.00
#
_symmetry.space_group_name_H-M   'P 1'
#
loop_
_entity.id
_entity.type
_entity.pdbx_description
1 polymer ?
#
loop_
_entity_poly.entity_id
_entity_poly.type
_entity_poly.pdbx_seq_one_letter_code
_entity_poly.pdbx_strand_id
1 'polypeptide(L)'
;MQAMVDLCRHLQGPHASRVAVVMKLLNQVIIYNLWRERNARIFRDVSMTQEAFYKVVDRGIKDRLLSLPSVSASSPSLLELYFWIASPYS
;
A
#
# COMPACT_ATOMS: atom_id res chain seq x y z
N MET A 1 2.67 -17.78 3.78
CA MET A 1 4.01 -17.45 4.31
C MET A 1 5.10 -17.63 3.25
N GLN A 2 5.15 -18.77 2.55
CA GLN A 2 6.11 -19.06 1.47
C GLN A 2 6.13 -18.01 0.34
N ALA A 3 4.97 -17.62 -0.20
CA ALA A 3 4.88 -16.61 -1.27
C ALA A 3 5.45 -15.24 -0.87
N MET A 4 5.31 -14.82 0.40
CA MET A 4 5.90 -13.57 0.88
C MET A 4 7.42 -13.69 1.04
N VAL A 5 7.92 -14.86 1.46
CA VAL A 5 9.36 -15.13 1.56
C VAL A 5 10.00 -15.17 0.17
N ASP A 6 9.33 -15.75 -0.82
CA ASP A 6 9.80 -15.82 -2.20
C ASP A 6 9.70 -14.46 -2.92
N LEU A 7 8.68 -13.65 -2.59
CA LEU A 7 8.61 -12.25 -3.00
C LEU A 7 9.75 -11.46 -2.35
N CYS A 8 9.99 -11.60 -1.04
CA CYS A 8 11.11 -10.96 -0.35
C CYS A 8 12.46 -11.34 -0.98
N ARG A 9 12.66 -12.60 -1.37
CA ARG A 9 13.87 -13.06 -2.09
C ARG A 9 14.00 -12.43 -3.47
N HIS A 10 12.94 -12.35 -4.26
CA HIS A 10 12.93 -11.65 -5.56
C HIS A 10 13.20 -10.14 -5.45
N LEU A 11 12.84 -9.56 -4.30
CA LEU A 11 13.03 -8.15 -4.02
C LEU A 11 14.39 -7.83 -3.38
N GLN A 12 15.21 -8.84 -3.04
CA GLN A 12 16.59 -8.62 -2.58
C GLN A 12 17.46 -8.18 -3.77
N GLY A 13 17.82 -6.90 -3.79
CA GLY A 13 18.59 -6.28 -4.88
C GLY A 13 18.30 -4.78 -5.02
N PRO A 14 18.52 -4.16 -6.19
CA PRO A 14 18.30 -2.73 -6.43
C PRO A 14 16.85 -2.26 -6.22
N HIS A 15 15.90 -3.19 -6.08
CA HIS A 15 14.47 -2.91 -5.83
C HIS A 15 14.08 -2.93 -4.34
N ALA A 16 14.95 -3.42 -3.43
CA ALA A 16 14.64 -3.55 -2.00
C ALA A 16 14.30 -2.19 -1.35
N SER A 17 15.06 -1.14 -1.70
CA SER A 17 14.81 0.22 -1.21
C SER A 17 13.46 0.77 -1.66
N ARG A 18 13.07 0.47 -2.91
CA ARG A 18 11.81 0.93 -3.53
C ARG A 18 10.60 0.19 -2.94
N VAL A 19 10.74 -1.10 -2.68
CA VAL A 19 9.74 -1.90 -1.94
C VAL A 19 9.57 -1.37 -0.53
N ALA A 20 10.68 -1.07 0.17
CA ALA A 20 10.62 -0.50 1.50
C ALA A 20 9.88 0.85 1.51
N VAL A 21 10.03 1.66 0.47
CA VAL A 21 9.24 2.90 0.29
C VAL A 21 7.75 2.58 0.15
N VAL A 22 7.35 1.64 -0.70
CA VAL A 22 5.93 1.23 -0.86
C VAL A 22 5.36 0.70 0.46
N MET A 23 6.10 -0.15 1.18
CA MET A 23 5.67 -0.70 2.46
C MET A 23 5.54 0.36 3.56
N LYS A 24 6.48 1.31 3.63
CA LYS A 24 6.39 2.45 4.56
C LYS A 24 5.18 3.31 4.25
N LEU A 25 4.92 3.60 2.98
CA LEU A 25 3.76 4.35 2.54
C LEU A 25 2.45 3.61 2.87
N LEU A 26 2.37 2.32 2.59
CA LEU A 26 1.23 1.46 2.94
C LEU A 26 0.94 1.53 4.45
N ASN A 27 1.97 1.39 5.29
CA ASN A 27 1.82 1.50 6.73
C ASN A 27 1.30 2.87 7.16
N GLN A 28 1.83 3.96 6.59
CA GLN A 28 1.35 5.32 6.86
C GLN A 28 -0.13 5.49 6.47
N VAL A 29 -0.54 5.01 5.30
CA VAL A 29 -1.93 5.11 4.83
C VAL A 29 -2.87 4.30 5.71
N ILE A 30 -2.48 3.08 6.13
CA ILE A 30 -3.29 2.25 7.04
C ILE A 30 -3.46 2.95 8.39
N ILE A 31 -2.36 3.39 9.03
CA ILE A 31 -2.40 4.03 10.35
C ILE A 31 -3.29 5.27 10.31
N TYR A 32 -3.14 6.10 9.27
CA TYR A 32 -3.93 7.31 9.11
C TYR A 32 -5.44 7.01 8.96
N ASN A 33 -5.79 6.05 8.10
CA ASN A 33 -7.19 5.69 7.89
C ASN A 33 -7.81 5.03 9.12
N LEU A 34 -7.04 4.22 9.87
CA LEU A 34 -7.51 3.61 11.11
C LEU A 34 -7.78 4.68 12.18
N TRP A 35 -6.87 5.63 12.34
CA TRP A 35 -7.07 6.78 13.21
C TRP A 35 -8.32 7.58 12.80
N ARG A 36 -8.50 7.83 11.49
CA ARG A 36 -9.66 8.55 10.94
C ARG A 36 -10.96 7.79 11.21
N GLU A 37 -11.00 6.48 10.97
CA GLU A 37 -12.18 5.64 11.20
C GLU A 37 -12.57 5.66 12.68
N ARG A 38 -11.61 5.43 13.58
CA ARG A 38 -11.86 5.47 15.03
C ARG A 38 -12.44 6.81 15.47
N ASN A 39 -11.91 7.91 14.97
CA ASN A 39 -12.43 9.24 15.28
C ASN A 39 -13.83 9.48 14.68
N ALA A 40 -14.09 9.00 13.46
CA ALA A 40 -15.42 9.07 12.88
C ALA A 40 -16.44 8.28 13.72
N ARG A 41 -16.06 7.12 14.24
CA ARG A 41 -16.89 6.31 15.14
C ARG A 41 -17.17 7.02 16.46
N ILE A 42 -16.15 7.56 17.13
CA ILE A 42 -16.31 8.24 18.43
C ILE A 42 -17.11 9.54 18.31
N PHE A 43 -16.84 10.36 17.30
CA PHE A 43 -17.38 11.73 17.23
C PHE A 43 -18.58 11.88 16.31
N ARG A 44 -18.86 10.89 15.44
CA ARG A 44 -19.94 10.97 14.44
C ARG A 44 -20.81 9.73 14.38
N ASP A 45 -20.50 8.70 15.16
CA ASP A 45 -21.17 7.38 15.11
C ASP A 45 -21.19 6.76 13.70
N VAL A 46 -20.20 7.10 12.88
CA VAL A 46 -20.04 6.54 11.53
C VAL A 46 -18.99 5.44 11.58
N SER A 47 -19.33 4.27 11.07
CA SER A 47 -18.42 3.14 10.92
C SER A 47 -18.28 2.70 9.46
N MET A 48 -17.16 2.08 9.14
CA MET A 48 -16.90 1.49 7.83
C MET A 48 -16.83 -0.02 7.94
N THR A 49 -17.29 -0.72 6.90
CA THR A 49 -17.03 -2.15 6.76
C THR A 49 -15.56 -2.40 6.42
N GLN A 50 -15.08 -3.63 6.63
CA GLN A 50 -13.71 -4.00 6.30
C GLN A 50 -13.41 -3.81 4.80
N GLU A 51 -14.36 -4.12 3.93
CA GLU A 51 -14.24 -3.96 2.48
C GLU A 51 -14.17 -2.48 2.09
N ALA A 52 -14.99 -1.64 2.71
CA ALA A 52 -14.96 -0.20 2.50
C ALA A 52 -13.62 0.39 2.96
N PHE A 53 -13.11 -0.05 4.11
CA PHE A 53 -11.81 0.36 4.63
C PHE A 53 -10.67 -0.02 3.68
N TYR A 54 -10.66 -1.28 3.21
CA TYR A 54 -9.68 -1.77 2.25
C TYR A 54 -9.68 -0.93 0.97
N LYS A 55 -10.85 -0.65 0.40
CA LYS A 55 -10.98 0.18 -0.82
C LYS A 55 -10.42 1.59 -0.63
N VAL A 56 -10.63 2.20 0.55
CA VAL A 56 -10.10 3.53 0.85
C VAL A 56 -8.57 3.51 0.98
N VAL A 57 -8.01 2.48 1.61
CA VAL A 57 -6.55 2.30 1.72
C VAL A 57 -5.92 2.04 0.35
N ASP A 58 -6.47 1.10 -0.42
CA ASP A 58 -5.99 0.73 -1.76
C ASP A 58 -6.00 1.93 -2.71
N ARG A 59 -7.14 2.66 -2.78
CA ARG A 59 -7.24 3.88 -3.56
C ARG A 59 -6.24 4.94 -3.09
N GLY A 60 -6.13 5.15 -1.77
CA GLY A 60 -5.21 6.13 -1.21
C GLY A 60 -3.74 5.86 -1.56
N ILE A 61 -3.33 4.59 -1.61
CA ILE A 61 -1.97 4.22 -2.02
C ILE A 61 -1.79 4.43 -3.52
N LYS A 62 -2.72 3.97 -4.35
CA LYS A 62 -2.67 4.15 -5.80
C LYS A 62 -2.57 5.63 -6.17
N ASP A 63 -3.40 6.49 -5.58
CA ASP A 63 -3.39 7.93 -5.81
C ASP A 63 -2.04 8.56 -5.42
N ARG A 64 -1.45 8.15 -4.30
CA ARG A 64 -0.13 8.62 -3.87
C ARG A 64 0.99 8.15 -4.78
N LEU A 65 0.99 6.89 -5.16
CA LEU A 65 2.01 6.33 -6.05
C LEU A 65 1.94 6.94 -7.46
N LEU A 66 0.74 7.22 -7.97
CA LEU A 66 0.53 7.92 -9.25
C LEU A 66 0.97 9.40 -9.20
N SER A 67 0.89 10.04 -8.03
CA SER A 67 1.36 11.42 -7.87
C SER A 67 2.89 11.57 -7.83
N LEU A 68 3.63 10.48 -7.64
CA LEU A 68 5.08 10.51 -7.63
C LEU A 68 5.61 10.53 -9.07
N PRO A 69 6.63 11.36 -9.38
CA PRO A 69 7.23 11.38 -10.70
C PRO A 69 7.82 10.01 -11.05
N SER A 70 7.61 9.55 -12.28
CA SER A 70 8.18 8.28 -12.74
C SER A 70 9.70 8.41 -12.85
N VAL A 71 10.43 7.45 -12.27
CA VAL A 71 11.89 7.41 -12.33
C VAL A 71 12.29 6.27 -13.25
N SER A 72 12.72 6.62 -14.46
CA SER A 72 13.43 5.80 -15.46
C SER A 72 12.68 4.58 -16.03
N ALA A 73 12.73 4.41 -17.36
CA ALA A 73 12.05 3.34 -18.09
C ALA A 73 12.63 1.91 -17.85
N SER A 74 13.78 1.80 -17.20
CA SER A 74 14.51 0.54 -17.00
C SER A 74 14.20 -0.17 -15.67
N SER A 75 13.23 0.30 -14.88
CA SER A 75 12.85 -0.32 -13.61
C SER A 75 11.33 -0.31 -13.39
N PRO A 76 10.76 -1.35 -12.75
CA PRO A 76 9.31 -1.43 -12.51
C PRO A 76 8.85 -0.22 -11.69
N SER A 77 7.73 0.40 -12.01
CA SER A 77 7.17 1.53 -11.25
C SER A 77 6.82 1.15 -9.81
N LEU A 78 6.70 2.14 -8.91
CA LEU A 78 6.28 1.87 -7.53
C LEU A 78 4.84 1.30 -7.46
N LEU A 79 4.00 1.64 -8.44
CA LEU A 79 2.64 1.10 -8.58
C LEU A 79 2.66 -0.37 -8.98
N GLU A 80 3.53 -0.77 -9.92
CA GLU A 80 3.72 -2.19 -10.27
C GLU A 80 4.24 -3.00 -9.07
N LEU A 81 5.18 -2.46 -8.30
CA LEU A 81 5.64 -3.10 -7.07
C LEU A 81 4.50 -3.23 -6.04
N TYR A 82 3.63 -2.23 -5.93
CA TYR A 82 2.44 -2.33 -5.08
C TYR A 82 1.49 -3.44 -5.55
N PHE A 83 1.24 -3.55 -6.86
CA PHE A 83 0.43 -4.65 -7.39
C PHE A 83 1.03 -6.02 -7.09
N TRP A 84 2.34 -6.19 -7.15
CA TRP A 84 2.97 -7.47 -6.77
C TRP A 84 2.77 -7.82 -5.29
N ILE A 85 2.70 -6.82 -4.42
CA ILE A 85 2.45 -7.00 -2.98
C ILE A 85 0.95 -7.23 -2.69
N ALA A 86 0.06 -6.54 -3.40
CA ALA A 86 -1.39 -6.56 -3.18
C ALA A 86 -2.14 -7.66 -3.97
N SER A 87 -1.53 -8.21 -5.02
CA SER A 87 -2.11 -9.26 -5.88
C SER A 87 -2.58 -10.55 -5.18
N PRO A 88 -2.05 -11.00 -4.01
CA PRO A 88 -2.66 -12.16 -3.35
C PRO A 88 -4.05 -11.86 -2.73
N TYR A 89 -4.55 -10.63 -2.83
CA TYR A 89 -5.84 -10.17 -2.28
C TYR A 89 -6.71 -9.39 -3.28
N SER A 90 -6.36 -9.39 -4.58
CA SER A 90 -7.17 -8.80 -5.67
C SER A 90 -8.06 -9.84 -6.35
#